data_AF-A0A839HAL4-F1
#
_entry.id   AF-A0A839HAL4-F1
#
_cell.length_a   1.000
_cell.length_b   1.000
_cell.length_c   1.000
_cell.angle_alpha   90.00
_cell.angle_beta   90.00
_cell.angle_gamma   90.00
#
_symmetry.space_group_name_H-M   'P 1'
#
loop_
_entity.id
_entity.type
_entity.pdbx_description
1 polymer ?
#
loop_
_entity_poly.entity_id
_entity_poly.type
_entity_poly.pdbx_seq_one_letter_code
_entity_poly.pdbx_strand_id
1 'polypeptide(L)'
;MKKQILIIIFTLIICIGIGTFIRNRQESNHNAPNNSSSQVDKGLTIELTDQQIGILAGLEIYPNWVKEQLRNNNLIYGVVKPGDTVPTGVKDYSYLVASDKAASPIIFFNAHDNQSVTIKYTDHDGNQLHVKEITEKDLVQKFYRTREQKKQVNNDVSLLRTE
;
A
#
# COMPACT_ATOMS: atom_id res chain seq x y z
N MET A 1 -27.27 18.17 28.56
CA MET A 1 -28.27 17.58 27.65
C MET A 1 -27.57 16.62 26.71
N LYS A 2 -27.78 15.31 26.87
CA LYS A 2 -27.22 14.25 26.00
C LYS A 2 -27.93 14.29 24.65
N LYS A 3 -27.20 14.49 23.55
CA LYS A 3 -27.73 14.28 22.19
C LYS A 3 -27.17 12.95 21.68
N GLN A 4 -28.04 11.96 21.56
CA GLN A 4 -27.72 10.70 20.90
C GLN A 4 -27.72 10.90 19.40
N ILE A 5 -26.70 10.41 18.71
CA ILE A 5 -26.58 10.45 17.25
C ILE A 5 -27.14 9.13 16.72
N LEU A 6 -28.22 9.24 15.95
CA LEU A 6 -28.94 8.15 15.27
C LEU A 6 -28.17 7.77 13.99
N ILE A 7 -27.70 6.54 13.87
CA ILE A 7 -27.06 6.02 12.65
C ILE A 7 -28.14 5.30 11.82
N ILE A 8 -28.47 5.85 10.66
CA ILE A 8 -29.37 5.25 9.67
C ILE A 8 -28.53 4.33 8.77
N ILE A 9 -28.77 3.01 8.88
CA ILE A 9 -28.14 1.99 8.03
C ILE A 9 -28.93 1.91 6.72
N PHE A 10 -28.28 2.23 5.60
CA PHE A 10 -28.83 2.00 4.25
C PHE A 10 -28.42 0.60 3.77
N THR A 11 -29.34 -0.36 3.89
CA THR A 11 -29.17 -1.71 3.31
C THR A 11 -29.64 -1.67 1.85
N LEU A 12 -28.70 -1.81 0.92
CA LEU A 12 -28.99 -1.94 -0.51
C LEU A 12 -29.27 -3.43 -0.82
N ILE A 13 -30.54 -3.75 -1.10
CA ILE A 13 -31.02 -5.04 -1.60
C ILE A 13 -31.30 -4.92 -3.09
N ILE A 14 -30.53 -5.61 -3.94
CA ILE A 14 -30.77 -5.79 -5.39
C ILE A 14 -30.02 -7.08 -5.81
N CYS A 15 -30.52 -8.07 -6.54
CA CYS A 15 -31.85 -8.47 -7.03
C CYS A 15 -31.80 -9.97 -7.35
N ILE A 16 -32.96 -10.61 -7.31
CA ILE A 16 -33.23 -11.98 -7.75
C ILE A 16 -33.13 -12.07 -9.27
N GLY A 17 -32.47 -13.11 -9.78
CA GLY A 17 -32.62 -13.59 -11.15
C GLY A 17 -32.73 -15.12 -11.14
N ILE A 18 -33.97 -15.62 -11.18
CA ILE A 18 -34.29 -17.04 -11.38
C ILE A 18 -34.20 -17.33 -12.88
N GLY A 19 -33.41 -18.32 -13.25
CA GLY A 19 -33.46 -18.98 -14.55
C GLY A 19 -33.18 -20.46 -14.35
N THR A 20 -34.20 -21.28 -14.55
CA THR A 20 -34.22 -22.73 -14.37
C THR A 20 -33.82 -23.49 -15.64
N PHE A 21 -33.44 -24.77 -15.43
CA PHE A 21 -33.40 -25.91 -16.39
C PHE A 21 -32.12 -25.97 -17.28
N ILE A 22 -31.37 -27.08 -17.50
CA ILE A 22 -31.64 -28.54 -17.53
C ILE A 22 -30.35 -29.34 -17.20
N ARG A 23 -30.54 -30.48 -16.53
CA ARG A 23 -29.64 -31.63 -16.31
C ARG A 23 -29.06 -32.23 -17.59
N ASN A 24 -27.75 -32.51 -17.66
CA ASN A 24 -27.30 -33.78 -18.23
C ASN A 24 -25.97 -34.28 -17.64
N ARG A 25 -25.95 -35.58 -17.39
CA ARG A 25 -24.87 -36.38 -16.81
C ARG A 25 -24.05 -36.93 -17.96
N GLN A 26 -22.74 -36.73 -17.97
CA GLN A 26 -21.85 -37.58 -18.76
C GLN A 26 -20.50 -37.71 -18.04
N GLU A 27 -20.28 -38.90 -17.48
CA GLU A 27 -18.95 -39.40 -17.17
C GLU A 27 -18.18 -39.57 -18.48
N SER A 28 -16.94 -39.08 -18.50
CA SER A 28 -15.91 -39.58 -19.41
C SER A 28 -14.57 -39.37 -18.74
N ASN A 29 -14.01 -40.49 -18.28
CA ASN A 29 -12.60 -40.62 -17.96
C ASN A 29 -11.79 -40.34 -19.22
N HIS A 30 -10.92 -39.32 -19.18
CA HIS A 30 -9.70 -39.34 -19.98
C HIS A 30 -8.54 -38.78 -19.14
N ASN A 31 -7.60 -39.67 -18.87
CA ASN A 31 -6.29 -39.39 -18.30
C ASN A 31 -5.60 -38.27 -19.10
N ALA A 32 -5.43 -37.11 -18.50
CA ALA A 32 -4.44 -36.14 -18.96
C ALA A 32 -3.14 -36.39 -18.19
N PRO A 33 -2.00 -36.60 -18.87
CA PRO A 33 -0.74 -36.87 -18.19
C PRO A 33 -0.31 -35.65 -17.38
N ASN A 34 0.09 -35.92 -16.13
CA ASN A 34 0.74 -35.00 -15.22
C ASN A 34 1.99 -34.40 -15.86
N ASN A 35 1.85 -33.23 -16.48
CA ASN A 35 2.96 -32.30 -16.64
C ASN A 35 2.85 -31.24 -15.55
N SER A 36 3.14 -31.66 -14.31
CA SER A 36 3.68 -30.74 -13.31
C SER A 36 5.05 -30.29 -13.81
N SER A 37 5.05 -29.37 -14.76
CA SER A 37 6.17 -28.48 -14.95
C SER A 37 6.22 -27.64 -13.68
N SER A 38 7.02 -28.10 -12.72
CA SER A 38 7.60 -27.24 -11.69
C SER A 38 8.41 -26.18 -12.42
N GLN A 39 7.71 -25.17 -12.93
CA GLN A 39 8.29 -23.94 -13.38
C GLN A 39 8.84 -23.34 -12.09
N VAL A 40 10.11 -23.65 -11.81
CA VAL A 40 10.93 -22.91 -10.87
C VAL A 40 10.82 -21.48 -11.35
N ASP A 41 9.96 -20.72 -10.68
CA ASP A 41 9.80 -19.31 -10.88
C ASP A 41 11.18 -18.73 -10.56
N LYS A 42 11.98 -18.50 -11.61
CA LYS A 42 13.20 -17.73 -11.52
C LYS A 42 12.71 -16.35 -11.17
N GLY A 43 12.55 -16.12 -9.86
CA GLY A 43 11.85 -14.97 -9.32
C GLY A 43 12.37 -13.73 -10.00
N LEU A 44 11.54 -13.11 -10.82
CA LEU A 44 11.80 -11.74 -11.24
C LEU A 44 11.91 -10.95 -9.94
N THR A 45 13.11 -10.49 -9.62
CA THR A 45 13.28 -9.44 -8.62
C THR A 45 12.44 -8.28 -9.14
N ILE A 46 11.31 -8.02 -8.48
CA ILE A 46 10.49 -6.87 -8.79
C ILE A 46 11.30 -5.67 -8.34
N GLU A 47 11.76 -4.86 -9.28
CA GLU A 47 12.40 -3.58 -8.98
C GLU A 47 11.29 -2.54 -8.83
N LEU A 48 11.07 -2.08 -7.59
CA LEU A 48 10.10 -1.02 -7.30
C LEU A 48 10.76 0.35 -7.45
N THR A 49 9.97 1.34 -7.87
CA THR A 49 10.41 2.74 -7.80
C THR A 49 10.34 3.26 -6.37
N ASP A 50 11.11 4.30 -6.05
CA ASP A 50 11.07 4.94 -4.73
C ASP A 50 9.67 5.40 -4.34
N GLN A 51 8.88 5.89 -5.29
CA GLN A 51 7.49 6.28 -5.04
C GLN A 51 6.61 5.06 -4.71
N GLN A 52 6.81 3.93 -5.39
CA GLN A 52 6.12 2.69 -5.06
C GLN A 52 6.51 2.24 -3.65
N ILE A 53 7.81 2.19 -3.34
CA ILE A 53 8.33 1.86 -2.00
C ILE A 53 7.72 2.81 -0.97
N GLY A 54 7.61 4.10 -1.27
CA GLY A 54 6.97 5.10 -0.42
C GLY A 54 5.53 4.76 -0.11
N ILE A 55 4.71 4.43 -1.11
CA ILE A 55 3.32 3.98 -0.89
C ILE A 55 3.28 2.72 -0.03
N LEU A 56 4.13 1.72 -0.29
CA LEU A 56 4.14 0.49 0.52
C LEU A 56 4.56 0.76 1.97
N ALA A 57 5.60 1.59 2.17
CA ALA A 57 6.06 2.01 3.48
C ALA A 57 4.96 2.78 4.24
N GLY A 58 4.28 3.70 3.55
CA GLY A 58 3.16 4.44 4.11
C GLY A 58 2.00 3.52 4.53
N LEU A 59 1.65 2.55 3.70
CA LEU A 59 0.62 1.54 4.00
C LEU A 59 1.01 0.62 5.17
N GLU A 60 2.31 0.35 5.35
CA GLU A 60 2.81 -0.46 6.47
C GLU A 60 2.73 0.27 7.81
N ILE A 61 2.86 1.61 7.83
CA ILE A 61 2.83 2.40 9.06
C ILE A 61 1.41 2.93 9.35
N TYR A 62 0.82 3.69 8.41
CA TYR A 62 -0.46 4.38 8.61
C TYR A 62 -1.38 4.24 7.38
N PRO A 63 -1.95 3.05 7.12
CA PRO A 63 -2.70 2.77 5.89
C PRO A 63 -3.94 3.65 5.71
N ASN A 64 -4.65 3.98 6.80
CA ASN A 64 -5.85 4.82 6.73
C ASN A 64 -5.49 6.26 6.40
N TRP A 65 -4.43 6.79 7.02
CA TRP A 65 -3.94 8.14 6.76
C TRP A 65 -3.46 8.29 5.31
N VAL A 66 -2.67 7.34 4.79
CA VAL A 66 -2.22 7.37 3.39
C VAL A 66 -3.41 7.42 2.43
N LYS A 67 -4.39 6.53 2.61
CA LYS A 67 -5.60 6.50 1.77
C LYS A 67 -6.39 7.80 1.85
N GLU A 68 -6.51 8.37 3.04
CA GLU A 68 -7.20 9.65 3.24
C GLU A 68 -6.47 10.80 2.54
N GLN A 69 -5.16 10.92 2.71
CA GLN A 69 -4.38 12.00 2.09
C GLN A 69 -4.30 11.87 0.56
N LEU A 70 -4.24 10.65 0.02
CA LEU A 70 -4.33 10.42 -1.43
C LEU A 70 -5.70 10.82 -1.98
N ARG A 71 -6.78 10.40 -1.31
CA ARG A 71 -8.16 10.78 -1.71
C ARG A 71 -8.36 12.30 -1.69
N ASN A 72 -7.70 12.98 -0.76
CA ASN A 72 -7.77 14.43 -0.63
C ASN A 72 -6.76 15.17 -1.52
N ASN A 73 -5.95 14.47 -2.32
CA ASN A 73 -4.87 15.04 -3.14
C ASN A 73 -3.85 15.88 -2.32
N ASN A 74 -3.56 15.41 -1.10
CA ASN A 74 -2.74 16.10 -0.11
C ASN A 74 -1.41 15.41 0.16
N LEU A 75 -1.22 14.15 -0.27
CA LEU A 75 0.00 13.40 0.02
C LEU A 75 1.13 13.81 -0.93
N ILE A 76 2.23 14.27 -0.35
CA ILE A 76 3.44 14.71 -1.05
C ILE A 76 4.53 13.65 -0.85
N TYR A 77 5.19 13.29 -1.95
CA TYR A 77 6.47 12.59 -1.97
C TYR A 77 7.60 13.60 -2.21
N GLY A 78 8.66 13.49 -1.42
CA GLY A 78 9.87 14.29 -1.59
C GLY A 78 11.12 13.52 -1.16
N VAL A 79 12.27 14.16 -1.35
CA VAL A 79 13.58 13.65 -0.93
C VAL A 79 14.22 14.71 -0.05
N VAL A 80 14.76 14.29 1.10
CA VAL A 80 15.45 15.18 2.04
C VAL A 80 16.68 15.78 1.36
N LYS A 81 16.73 17.11 1.26
CA LYS A 81 17.81 17.86 0.64
C LYS A 81 18.82 18.37 1.67
N PRO A 82 20.07 18.62 1.27
CA PRO A 82 21.02 19.35 2.11
C PRO A 82 20.46 20.73 2.48
N GLY A 83 20.30 20.99 3.78
CA GLY A 83 19.77 22.25 4.31
C GLY A 83 18.35 22.17 4.86
N ASP A 84 17.64 21.06 4.65
CA ASP A 84 16.32 20.85 5.26
C ASP A 84 16.44 20.68 6.79
N THR A 85 15.50 21.28 7.52
CA THR A 85 15.37 21.06 8.96
C THR A 85 14.63 19.75 9.20
N VAL A 86 15.39 18.66 9.40
CA VAL A 86 14.87 17.30 9.62
C VAL A 86 15.52 16.65 10.85
N PRO A 87 14.90 15.60 11.42
CA PRO A 87 15.52 14.83 12.49
C PRO A 87 16.88 14.23 12.10
N THR A 88 17.73 13.93 13.08
CA THR A 88 19.01 13.27 12.82
C THR A 88 18.83 11.88 12.19
N GLY A 89 19.64 11.58 11.18
CA GLY A 89 19.71 10.25 10.58
C GLY A 89 18.64 9.94 9.53
N VAL A 90 17.99 10.96 8.96
CA VAL A 90 17.15 10.82 7.74
C VAL A 90 17.75 11.59 6.55
N LYS A 91 19.06 11.85 6.57
CA LYS A 91 19.74 12.50 5.45
C LYS A 91 19.64 11.63 4.20
N ASP A 92 19.29 12.23 3.07
CA ASP A 92 19.12 11.58 1.77
C ASP A 92 17.97 10.54 1.74
N TYR A 93 17.08 10.53 2.75
CA TYR A 93 15.88 9.68 2.75
C TYR A 93 14.81 10.29 1.85
N SER A 94 13.99 9.43 1.25
CA SER A 94 12.69 9.86 0.71
C SER A 94 11.69 10.03 1.85
N TYR A 95 10.63 10.82 1.62
CA TYR A 95 9.59 11.02 2.63
C TYR A 95 8.20 11.17 2.03
N LEU A 96 7.19 10.84 2.85
CA LEU A 96 5.79 11.15 2.65
C LEU A 96 5.31 12.11 3.72
N VAL A 97 4.63 13.17 3.31
CA VAL A 97 4.03 14.16 4.20
C VAL A 97 2.72 14.69 3.61
N ALA A 98 1.80 15.15 4.46
CA ALA A 98 0.63 15.86 3.99
C ALA A 98 0.95 17.34 3.71
N SER A 99 0.30 17.93 2.70
CA SER A 99 0.52 19.33 2.31
C SER A 99 0.11 20.34 3.40
N ASP A 100 -0.84 19.96 4.25
CA ASP A 100 -1.17 20.67 5.47
C ASP A 100 -0.14 20.30 6.55
N LYS A 101 0.82 21.19 6.81
CA LYS A 101 1.89 20.98 7.81
C LYS A 101 1.38 20.75 9.24
N ALA A 102 0.08 20.92 9.50
CA ALA A 102 -0.58 20.55 10.75
C ALA A 102 -1.00 19.08 10.82
N ALA A 103 -1.06 18.36 9.68
CA ALA A 103 -1.39 16.95 9.61
C ALA A 103 -0.13 16.08 9.68
N SER A 104 0.18 15.69 10.90
CA SER A 104 1.04 14.55 11.17
C SER A 104 0.38 13.24 10.69
N PRO A 105 1.16 12.23 10.28
CA PRO A 105 2.59 12.07 10.51
C PRO A 105 3.47 12.32 9.27
N ILE A 106 4.78 12.42 9.49
CA ILE A 106 5.80 12.36 8.43
C ILE A 106 6.39 10.95 8.41
N ILE A 107 6.53 10.35 7.22
CA ILE A 107 7.10 9.01 7.04
C ILE A 107 8.34 9.13 6.14
N PHE A 108 9.52 9.04 6.73
CA PHE A 108 10.80 8.92 6.03
C PHE A 108 11.09 7.46 5.70
N PHE A 109 11.67 7.19 4.54
CA PHE A 109 12.09 5.84 4.16
C PHE A 109 13.33 5.86 3.28
N ASN A 110 14.12 4.80 3.38
CA ASN A 110 15.26 4.55 2.51
C ASN A 110 15.33 3.07 2.19
N ALA A 111 15.49 2.74 0.91
CA ALA A 111 15.73 1.38 0.44
C ALA A 111 17.23 1.19 0.25
N HIS A 112 17.74 0.05 0.72
CA HIS A 112 19.17 -0.26 0.71
C HIS A 112 19.47 -1.39 -0.28
N ASP A 113 20.71 -1.47 -0.75
CA ASP A 113 21.15 -2.46 -1.75
C ASP A 113 20.90 -3.92 -1.34
N ASN A 114 20.79 -4.19 -0.04
CA ASN A 114 20.48 -5.51 0.52
C ASN A 114 18.96 -5.83 0.56
N GLN A 115 18.12 -5.05 -0.14
CA GLN A 115 16.66 -5.17 -0.16
C GLN A 115 15.98 -4.92 1.19
N SER A 116 16.68 -4.32 2.16
CA SER A 116 16.06 -3.79 3.36
C SER A 116 15.52 -2.38 3.11
N VAL A 117 14.45 -2.04 3.81
CA VAL A 117 13.83 -0.73 3.83
C VAL A 117 13.78 -0.27 5.28
N THR A 118 14.47 0.83 5.57
CA THR A 118 14.39 1.50 6.86
C THR A 118 13.31 2.57 6.78
N ILE A 119 12.28 2.45 7.62
CA ILE A 119 11.20 3.43 7.73
C ILE A 119 11.34 4.16 9.07
N LYS A 120 11.46 5.49 9.03
CA LYS A 120 11.42 6.34 10.23
C LYS A 120 10.20 7.24 10.18
N TYR A 121 9.40 7.29 11.22
CA TYR A 121 8.12 7.99 11.16
C TYR A 121 7.78 8.70 12.46
N THR A 122 7.08 9.83 12.36
CA THR A 122 6.54 10.51 13.54
C THR A 122 5.19 9.93 13.91
N ASP A 123 4.78 10.09 15.16
CA ASP A 123 3.38 9.95 15.54
C ASP A 123 2.52 11.11 15.00
N HIS A 124 1.21 11.06 15.24
CA HIS A 124 0.27 12.13 14.88
C HIS A 124 0.49 13.43 15.68
N ASP A 125 1.24 13.39 16.77
CA ASP A 125 1.56 14.57 17.56
C ASP A 125 2.91 15.20 17.14
N GLY A 126 3.65 14.54 16.24
CA GLY A 126 4.94 15.01 15.70
C GLY A 126 6.10 14.92 16.70
N ASN A 127 5.92 14.25 17.84
CA ASN A 127 6.79 14.41 19.00
C ASN A 127 7.88 13.32 19.09
N GLN A 128 7.62 12.15 18.52
CA GLN A 128 8.54 11.01 18.61
C GLN A 128 8.85 10.41 17.25
N LEU A 129 10.14 10.21 16.96
CA LEU A 129 10.60 9.49 15.77
C LEU A 129 10.74 8.00 16.10
N HIS A 130 9.90 7.18 15.47
CA HIS A 130 9.96 5.73 15.53
C HIS A 130 10.77 5.18 14.36
N VAL A 131 11.28 3.95 14.50
CA VAL A 131 12.07 3.26 13.46
C VAL A 131 11.52 1.86 13.27
N LYS A 132 11.40 1.44 12.01
CA LYS A 132 11.00 0.10 11.61
C LYS A 132 11.87 -0.36 10.44
N GLU A 133 12.51 -1.50 10.61
CA GLU A 133 13.22 -2.20 9.53
C GLU A 133 12.31 -3.28 8.96
N ILE A 134 12.21 -3.34 7.64
CA ILE A 134 11.43 -4.36 6.92
C ILE A 134 12.12 -4.70 5.61
N THR A 135 11.85 -5.86 5.01
CA THR A 135 12.35 -6.16 3.67
C THR A 135 11.39 -5.68 2.59
N GLU A 136 11.93 -5.32 1.42
CA GLU A 136 11.11 -5.00 0.25
C GLU A 136 10.20 -6.19 -0.12
N LYS A 137 10.72 -7.42 0.03
CA LYS A 137 9.93 -8.65 -0.17
C LYS A 137 8.69 -8.71 0.72
N ASP A 138 8.79 -8.34 2.00
CA ASP A 138 7.65 -8.35 2.91
C ASP A 138 6.62 -7.28 2.54
N LEU A 139 7.08 -6.09 2.14
CA LEU A 139 6.22 -5.03 1.62
C LEU A 139 5.47 -5.48 0.36
N VAL A 140 6.18 -6.13 -0.58
CA VAL A 140 5.59 -6.69 -1.80
C VAL A 140 4.57 -7.77 -1.48
N GLN A 141 4.89 -8.70 -0.58
CA GLN A 141 3.98 -9.78 -0.20
C GLN A 141 2.68 -9.25 0.41
N LYS A 142 2.76 -8.18 1.21
CA LYS A 142 1.60 -7.57 1.86
C LYS A 142 0.75 -6.73 0.89
N PHE A 143 1.39 -5.88 0.10
CA PHE A 143 0.71 -4.77 -0.56
C PHE A 143 0.85 -4.73 -2.09
N TYR A 144 1.70 -5.56 -2.70
CA TYR A 144 2.02 -5.50 -4.13
C TYR A 144 2.07 -6.88 -4.84
N ARG A 145 1.45 -7.91 -4.24
CA ARG A 145 1.53 -9.29 -4.72
C ARG A 145 0.59 -9.54 -5.90
N THR A 146 -0.68 -9.19 -5.76
CA THR A 146 -1.73 -9.51 -6.76
C THR A 146 -1.82 -8.44 -7.84
N ARG A 147 -2.41 -8.79 -8.99
CA ARG A 147 -2.62 -7.83 -10.09
C ARG A 147 -3.41 -6.60 -9.65
N GLU A 148 -4.45 -6.79 -8.83
CA GLU A 148 -5.27 -5.69 -8.31
C GLU A 148 -4.49 -4.81 -7.33
N GLN A 149 -3.68 -5.41 -6.46
CA GLN A 149 -2.79 -4.66 -5.57
C GLN A 149 -1.80 -3.80 -6.36
N LYS A 150 -1.17 -4.37 -7.40
CA LYS A 150 -0.26 -3.62 -8.28
C LYS A 150 -0.96 -2.44 -8.95
N LYS A 151 -2.16 -2.67 -9.47
CA LYS A 151 -2.98 -1.62 -10.09
C LYS A 151 -3.33 -0.52 -9.09
N GLN A 152 -3.73 -0.89 -7.88
CA GLN A 152 -4.06 0.07 -6.82
C GLN A 152 -2.84 0.92 -6.44
N VAL A 153 -1.70 0.29 -6.16
CA VAL A 153 -0.48 1.02 -5.78
C VAL A 153 0.00 1.92 -6.91
N ASN A 154 -0.06 1.48 -8.16
CA ASN A 154 0.32 2.34 -9.30
C ASN A 154 -0.64 3.53 -9.46
N ASN A 155 -1.93 3.34 -9.17
CA ASN A 155 -2.89 4.43 -9.13
C ASN A 155 -2.58 5.40 -7.96
N ASP A 156 -2.28 4.87 -6.77
CA ASP A 156 -1.91 5.65 -5.59
C ASP A 156 -0.64 6.49 -5.85
N VAL A 157 0.37 5.91 -6.51
CA VAL A 157 1.58 6.63 -6.95
C VAL A 157 1.22 7.77 -7.90
N SER A 158 0.28 7.59 -8.83
CA SER A 158 -0.12 8.65 -9.76
C SER A 158 -0.86 9.82 -9.10
N LEU A 159 -1.33 9.63 -7.86
CA LEU A 159 -2.00 10.66 -7.05
C LEU A 159 -1.01 11.38 -6.11
N LEU A 160 0.24 10.95 -6.03
CA LEU A 160 1.26 11.64 -5.25
C LEU A 160 1.56 13.00 -5.88
N ARG A 161 1.60 14.03 -5.04
CA ARG A 161 2.23 15.29 -5.38
C ARG A 161 3.74 15.14 -5.18
N THR A 162 4.52 15.81 -6.02
CA THR A 162 5.98 15.82 -5.90
C THR A 162 6.45 17.22 -5.50
N GLU A 163 7.49 17.28 -4.67
CA GLU A 163 8.14 18.53 -4.22
C GLU A 163 9.12 19.07 -5.27
#